data_AF-A0A1Y1K6Z0-F1
#
_entry.id   AF-A0A1Y1K6Z0-F1
#
_cell.length_a   1.000
_cell.length_b   1.000
_cell.length_c   1.000
_cell.angle_alpha   90.00
_cell.angle_beta   90.00
_cell.angle_gamma   90.00
#
_symmetry.space_group_name_H-M   'P 1'
#
loop_
_entity.id
_entity.type
_entity.pdbx_description
1 polymer ?
#
loop_
_entity_poly.entity_id
_entity_poly.type
_entity_poly.pdbx_seq_one_letter_code
_entity_poly.pdbx_strand_id
1 'polypeptide(L)'
;MNKAIMFRKILHNLPKYHLSRWNLCKNSQIINNISKHVPRNFHTNTNFCYAQTQSARNLENEFLVKLKNDPDSFGHQEAEEDVLDPGDVKEEEYIQEKPVHFQVLTTKQYADIIKDHLRKRKLKEAIDIVEVQMIKEHRVKPPGYIYNLLIGGCGRVGYTKKAFSLYNEMKRRGLDVTPGTYTALFNACANSPWPTTDGLSRATHLLNNLREKMYIPNLTNYNVMIKAFGRAGDLTTAFSLVDEMSARHIGIMDDTFNFLLQACITDKEAGFRHALLVWRKLVRRKIKPSLFTYNLMLRCIRDCGLGDISVTTDVINTLLEEGRPELRLLESDTTQQANALIETPNLMAPVPCLGNILLLSTVLKAEDRLLLVGGWSGFLENMADHNCTPDVKTFTQLLDSVPPTRAAEADLLRALKAKGVKPDVDFFNMLIKKRSCRFDYEGCKEALAMLTDEGYRPNLVTYGVLSIVCKNQEEALSVIHEMSQANYRMNIEILGAMLTQACYHNNFKYILFLMETCLSEGIQPSTKFMQKLEEFRKKSKYISNDKENPLSKSTTFQKGYKMFKGRYKEWCDEITVEEEQVHPWQQYRQRTDTDLRHYKEKDAKTRFKPVHTSLYRQKTSIRNVRTRK
;
A
#
# COMPACT_ATOMS: atom_id res chain seq x y z
N MET A 1 -27.97 56.67 -65.60
CA MET A 1 -28.30 56.49 -64.17
C MET A 1 -27.13 55.80 -63.50
N ASN A 2 -26.16 56.56 -63.02
CA ASN A 2 -26.06 57.01 -61.63
C ASN A 2 -25.97 55.86 -60.60
N LYS A 3 -24.71 55.62 -60.18
CA LYS A 3 -24.21 55.40 -58.80
C LYS A 3 -24.90 54.29 -57.98
N ALA A 4 -24.24 53.32 -57.37
CA ALA A 4 -22.85 52.94 -57.13
C ALA A 4 -22.96 51.56 -56.45
N ILE A 5 -22.30 50.45 -56.78
CA ILE A 5 -20.92 50.21 -57.24
C ILE A 5 -19.92 51.05 -56.46
N MET A 6 -19.49 50.53 -55.30
CA MET A 6 -18.10 50.45 -54.86
C MET A 6 -18.10 50.18 -53.36
N PHE A 7 -17.87 48.93 -52.94
CA PHE A 7 -17.10 48.61 -51.71
C PHE A 7 -16.83 47.09 -51.60
N ARG A 8 -16.51 46.45 -52.74
CA ARG A 8 -16.08 45.02 -52.78
C ARG A 8 -14.72 44.81 -53.44
N LYS A 9 -13.95 45.88 -53.64
CA LYS A 9 -12.55 45.82 -54.09
C LYS A 9 -11.75 46.84 -53.29
N ILE A 10 -11.23 46.40 -52.14
CA ILE A 10 -9.92 46.73 -51.53
C ILE A 10 -9.82 45.76 -50.34
N LEU A 11 -9.57 44.48 -50.66
CA LEU A 11 -9.20 43.43 -49.70
C LEU A 11 -7.86 42.80 -50.13
N HIS A 12 -6.97 43.63 -50.66
CA HIS A 12 -5.59 43.29 -50.98
C HIS A 12 -4.73 44.52 -50.72
N ASN A 13 -4.33 44.70 -49.46
CA ASN A 13 -2.98 45.10 -49.03
C ASN A 13 -2.99 45.37 -47.51
N LEU A 14 -2.24 44.51 -46.81
CA LEU A 14 -1.90 44.37 -45.39
C LEU A 14 -1.50 45.69 -44.66
N PRO A 15 -1.36 45.77 -43.30
CA PRO A 15 -1.09 44.68 -42.35
C PRO A 15 -1.88 44.66 -41.01
N LYS A 16 -1.77 43.50 -40.36
CA LYS A 16 -2.17 43.17 -38.98
C LYS A 16 -1.54 44.12 -37.96
N TYR A 17 -2.27 44.61 -36.96
CA TYR A 17 -1.88 44.66 -35.54
C TYR A 17 -3.08 44.91 -34.61
N HIS A 18 -2.93 44.42 -33.39
CA HIS A 18 -3.90 44.18 -32.33
C HIS A 18 -4.37 45.41 -31.53
N LEU A 19 -5.54 45.25 -30.90
CA LEU A 19 -5.94 45.73 -29.56
C LEU A 19 -6.20 47.23 -29.30
N SER A 20 -7.50 47.50 -29.10
CA SER A 20 -8.11 48.23 -27.96
C SER A 20 -7.68 49.66 -27.64
N ARG A 21 -8.58 50.61 -27.96
CA ARG A 21 -9.38 51.45 -27.03
C ARG A 21 -9.70 52.77 -27.73
N TRP A 22 -10.92 53.26 -27.56
CA TRP A 22 -11.22 54.55 -26.92
C TRP A 22 -12.73 54.57 -26.67
N ASN A 23 -13.18 54.65 -25.41
CA ASN A 23 -13.18 55.83 -24.53
C ASN A 23 -14.06 56.95 -25.09
N LEU A 24 -14.73 57.65 -24.17
CA LEU A 24 -14.51 59.06 -23.83
C LEU A 24 -15.73 59.50 -23.00
N CYS A 25 -15.64 60.35 -21.98
CA CYS A 25 -14.63 61.35 -21.64
C CYS A 25 -14.90 61.77 -20.17
N LYS A 26 -13.91 61.78 -19.26
CA LYS A 26 -12.96 62.88 -18.94
C LYS A 26 -13.52 63.99 -18.06
N ASN A 27 -12.89 64.20 -16.90
CA ASN A 27 -12.00 65.34 -16.57
C ASN A 27 -11.50 65.16 -15.13
N SER A 28 -10.39 65.73 -14.63
CA SER A 28 -9.04 65.97 -15.14
C SER A 28 -8.17 66.35 -13.91
N GLN A 29 -6.88 66.01 -13.93
CA GLN A 29 -5.77 66.83 -13.38
C GLN A 29 -5.60 67.16 -11.87
N ILE A 30 -6.36 66.63 -10.89
CA ILE A 30 -6.11 67.00 -9.46
C ILE A 30 -5.34 65.96 -8.62
N ILE A 31 -5.22 64.70 -9.03
CA ILE A 31 -4.61 63.67 -8.18
C ILE A 31 -3.31 63.15 -8.79
N ASN A 32 -2.25 63.96 -8.78
CA ASN A 32 -0.90 63.44 -9.03
C ASN A 32 0.23 64.20 -8.30
N ASN A 33 -0.08 64.89 -7.18
CA ASN A 33 0.94 65.52 -6.33
C ASN A 33 1.04 64.95 -4.91
N ILE A 34 0.46 63.79 -4.62
CA ILE A 34 0.60 63.14 -3.31
C ILE A 34 0.99 61.68 -3.49
N SER A 35 2.23 61.46 -3.94
CA SER A 35 2.96 60.21 -3.70
C SER A 35 4.44 60.52 -3.51
N LYS A 36 4.74 61.13 -2.36
CA LYS A 36 6.06 61.12 -1.73
C LYS A 36 5.82 61.18 -0.22
N HIS A 37 5.59 60.03 0.40
CA HIS A 37 6.07 59.66 1.74
C HIS A 37 5.42 58.34 2.21
N VAL A 38 6.29 57.39 2.58
CA VAL A 38 6.09 56.32 3.59
C VAL A 38 5.51 54.95 3.09
N PRO A 39 6.01 53.82 3.65
CA PRO A 39 6.34 52.62 2.89
C PRO A 39 5.53 51.34 3.24
N ARG A 40 5.89 50.26 2.51
CA ARG A 40 5.50 48.84 2.63
C ARG A 40 5.26 48.35 4.07
N ASN A 41 4.05 47.84 4.34
CA ASN A 41 3.76 46.52 4.93
C ASN A 41 2.25 46.34 5.24
N PHE A 42 1.83 45.07 5.32
CA PHE A 42 0.62 44.51 5.93
C PHE A 42 -0.64 44.17 5.11
N HIS A 43 -1.24 43.10 5.61
CA HIS A 43 -2.30 42.22 5.14
C HIS A 43 -3.72 42.82 5.13
N THR A 44 -4.59 42.19 4.31
CA THR A 44 -6.06 42.03 4.45
C THR A 44 -6.91 43.24 4.84
N ASN A 45 -7.81 43.69 3.95
CA ASN A 45 -9.22 43.93 4.34
C ASN A 45 -10.16 44.27 3.17
N THR A 46 -11.26 43.51 3.10
CA THR A 46 -12.47 43.69 2.28
C THR A 46 -13.38 44.80 2.81
N ASN A 47 -12.85 46.01 3.05
CA ASN A 47 -13.64 47.14 3.60
C ASN A 47 -13.54 48.44 2.79
N PHE A 48 -12.98 48.44 1.58
CA PHE A 48 -12.80 49.68 0.80
C PHE A 48 -13.97 50.03 -0.15
N CYS A 49 -14.90 49.11 -0.41
CA CYS A 49 -16.06 49.38 -1.30
C CYS A 49 -17.34 49.85 -0.57
N TYR A 50 -17.42 49.77 0.76
CA TYR A 50 -18.61 50.20 1.51
C TYR A 50 -18.58 51.69 1.92
N ALA A 51 -17.41 52.32 1.94
CA ALA A 51 -17.26 53.73 2.33
C ALA A 51 -17.60 54.72 1.19
N GLN A 52 -17.54 54.29 -0.08
CA GLN A 52 -17.82 55.17 -1.23
C GLN A 52 -19.32 55.30 -1.54
N THR A 53 -20.17 54.37 -1.08
CA THR A 53 -21.63 54.43 -1.26
C THR A 53 -22.34 55.28 -0.21
N GLN A 54 -21.77 55.43 0.99
CA GLN A 54 -22.31 56.32 2.03
C GLN A 54 -22.04 57.81 1.74
N SER A 55 -20.91 58.15 1.14
CA SER A 55 -20.59 59.54 0.75
C SER A 55 -21.48 60.07 -0.38
N ALA A 56 -21.96 59.20 -1.28
CA ALA A 56 -22.85 59.59 -2.38
C ALA A 56 -24.28 59.86 -1.88
N ARG A 57 -24.79 59.02 -0.97
CA ARG A 57 -26.11 59.21 -0.33
C ARG A 57 -26.18 60.46 0.55
N ASN A 58 -25.08 60.83 1.21
CA ASN A 58 -25.05 62.05 2.02
C ASN A 58 -25.07 63.32 1.15
N LEU A 59 -24.49 63.31 -0.06
CA LEU A 59 -24.55 64.43 -0.99
C LEU A 59 -25.94 64.62 -1.63
N GLU A 60 -26.65 63.52 -1.94
CA GLU A 60 -28.05 63.58 -2.42
C GLU A 60 -28.98 64.19 -1.35
N ASN A 61 -28.81 63.79 -0.09
CA ASN A 61 -29.60 64.33 1.01
C ASN A 61 -29.31 65.81 1.28
N GLU A 62 -28.07 66.26 1.10
CA GLU A 62 -27.70 67.69 1.25
C GLU A 62 -28.26 68.57 0.10
N PHE A 63 -28.42 67.99 -1.10
CA PHE A 63 -29.03 68.65 -2.25
C PHE A 63 -30.55 68.76 -2.12
N LEU A 64 -31.21 67.72 -1.59
CA LEU A 64 -32.65 67.71 -1.34
C LEU A 64 -33.07 68.67 -0.21
N VAL A 65 -32.21 68.90 0.79
CA VAL A 65 -32.46 69.87 1.88
C VAL A 65 -32.36 71.32 1.38
N LYS A 66 -31.57 71.60 0.33
CA LYS A 66 -31.46 72.96 -0.25
C LYS A 66 -32.65 73.37 -1.12
N LEU A 67 -33.43 72.42 -1.64
CA LEU A 67 -34.65 72.70 -2.42
C LEU A 67 -35.88 73.00 -1.53
N LYS A 68 -35.82 72.75 -0.23
CA LYS A 68 -36.92 73.02 0.72
C LYS A 68 -37.07 74.49 1.13
N ASN A 69 -36.10 75.35 0.82
CA ASN A 69 -36.07 76.76 1.26
C ASN A 69 -35.99 77.76 0.11
N ASP A 70 -36.46 77.39 -1.08
CA ASP A 70 -36.59 78.31 -2.22
C ASP A 70 -37.97 79.00 -2.18
N PRO A 71 -38.06 80.34 -2.05
CA PRO A 71 -39.34 81.04 -1.88
C PRO A 71 -40.30 80.99 -3.09
N ASP A 72 -39.87 80.43 -4.23
CA ASP A 72 -40.66 80.34 -5.46
C ASP A 72 -41.17 78.91 -5.78
N SER A 73 -41.17 77.99 -4.81
CA SER A 73 -41.78 76.67 -4.99
C SER A 73 -43.30 76.69 -4.79
N PHE A 74 -44.01 76.73 -5.91
CA PHE A 74 -45.47 76.72 -6.03
C PHE A 74 -46.08 75.40 -5.49
N GLY A 75 -46.91 75.50 -4.43
CA GLY A 75 -47.94 74.52 -4.03
C GLY A 75 -47.46 73.13 -3.54
N HIS A 76 -47.32 72.96 -2.22
CA HIS A 76 -47.23 71.63 -1.60
C HIS A 76 -48.61 71.18 -1.10
N GLN A 77 -49.21 70.22 -1.81
CA GLN A 77 -50.13 69.27 -1.20
C GLN A 77 -49.26 68.23 -0.49
N GLU A 78 -49.49 67.99 0.80
CA GLU A 78 -48.86 66.87 1.50
C GLU A 78 -49.22 65.58 0.74
N ALA A 79 -48.22 64.91 0.17
CA ALA A 79 -48.42 63.62 -0.44
C ALA A 79 -48.80 62.64 0.67
N GLU A 80 -50.06 62.15 0.63
CA GLU A 80 -50.48 60.98 1.39
C GLU A 80 -49.45 59.87 1.16
N GLU A 81 -49.02 59.21 2.23
CA GLU A 81 -48.15 58.03 2.13
C GLU A 81 -48.83 57.03 1.19
N ASP A 82 -48.22 56.80 0.01
CA ASP A 82 -48.68 55.79 -0.94
C ASP A 82 -48.73 54.44 -0.21
N VAL A 83 -49.94 54.02 0.18
CA VAL A 83 -50.20 52.69 0.71
C VAL A 83 -49.95 51.72 -0.43
N LEU A 84 -48.75 51.11 -0.44
CA LEU A 84 -48.36 50.06 -1.38
C LEU A 84 -49.51 49.04 -1.51
N ASP A 85 -49.95 48.77 -2.73
CA ASP A 85 -50.99 47.78 -3.00
C ASP A 85 -50.55 46.43 -2.41
N PRO A 86 -51.42 45.65 -1.75
CA PRO A 86 -51.13 44.27 -1.38
C PRO A 86 -50.50 43.42 -2.51
N GLY A 87 -50.74 43.78 -3.78
CA GLY A 87 -50.02 43.23 -4.94
C GLY A 87 -48.54 43.61 -4.99
N ASP A 88 -48.21 44.89 -4.78
CA ASP A 88 -46.85 45.42 -4.78
C ASP A 88 -46.03 44.89 -3.60
N VAL A 89 -46.65 44.75 -2.42
CA VAL A 89 -45.99 44.15 -1.25
C VAL A 89 -45.64 42.68 -1.49
N LYS A 90 -46.49 41.94 -2.20
CA LYS A 90 -46.20 40.54 -2.60
C LYS A 90 -45.14 40.46 -3.68
N GLU A 91 -45.13 41.42 -4.61
CA GLU A 91 -44.10 41.50 -5.65
C GLU A 91 -42.76 41.90 -5.03
N GLU A 92 -42.73 42.83 -4.09
CA GLU A 92 -41.55 43.19 -3.31
C GLU A 92 -41.07 42.06 -2.40
N GLU A 93 -41.96 41.34 -1.71
CA GLU A 93 -41.60 40.12 -0.97
C GLU A 93 -41.02 39.05 -1.91
N TYR A 94 -41.59 38.86 -3.10
CA TYR A 94 -41.06 37.94 -4.11
C TYR A 94 -39.69 38.38 -4.67
N ILE A 95 -39.48 39.68 -4.86
CA ILE A 95 -38.22 40.26 -5.35
C ILE A 95 -37.14 40.26 -4.25
N GLN A 96 -37.52 40.38 -2.98
CA GLN A 96 -36.62 40.30 -1.82
C GLN A 96 -36.28 38.86 -1.45
N GLU A 97 -37.20 37.91 -1.63
CA GLU A 97 -36.96 36.47 -1.57
C GLU A 97 -36.33 35.93 -2.88
N LYS A 98 -35.35 36.64 -3.45
CA LYS A 98 -34.52 36.03 -4.49
C LYS A 98 -33.82 34.81 -3.88
N PRO A 99 -34.00 33.59 -4.41
CA PRO A 99 -33.22 32.46 -3.97
C PRO A 99 -31.75 32.84 -4.16
N VAL A 100 -30.95 32.69 -3.10
CA VAL A 100 -29.51 32.94 -3.12
C VAL A 100 -29.00 32.34 -4.42
N HIS A 101 -28.45 33.17 -5.31
CA HIS A 101 -27.95 32.73 -6.60
C HIS A 101 -26.73 31.85 -6.31
N PHE A 102 -26.93 30.57 -5.99
CA PHE A 102 -25.88 29.58 -5.96
C PHE A 102 -25.30 29.64 -7.36
N GLN A 103 -24.04 30.05 -7.47
CA GLN A 103 -23.34 30.01 -8.73
C GLN A 103 -23.25 28.52 -9.10
N VAL A 104 -24.18 28.04 -9.92
CA VAL A 104 -24.26 26.62 -10.28
C VAL A 104 -22.97 26.30 -11.00
N LEU A 105 -22.12 25.54 -10.31
CA LEU A 105 -20.83 25.10 -10.85
C LEU A 105 -21.09 24.41 -12.19
N THR A 106 -20.27 24.76 -13.18
CA THR A 106 -20.31 24.09 -14.47
C THR A 106 -19.97 22.62 -14.29
N THR A 107 -20.48 21.76 -15.16
CA THR A 107 -20.13 20.33 -15.21
C THR A 107 -18.62 20.08 -15.19
N LYS A 108 -17.84 20.96 -15.82
CA LYS A 108 -16.38 20.89 -15.84
C LYS A 108 -15.78 21.17 -14.47
N GLN A 109 -16.26 22.21 -13.77
CA GLN A 109 -15.82 22.53 -12.41
C GLN A 109 -16.13 21.37 -11.45
N TYR A 110 -17.31 20.76 -11.52
CA TYR A 110 -17.61 19.55 -10.76
C TYR A 110 -16.64 18.41 -11.06
N ALA A 111 -16.36 18.13 -12.34
CA ALA A 111 -15.42 17.09 -12.73
C ALA A 111 -14.01 17.34 -12.17
N ASP A 112 -13.56 18.59 -12.14
CA ASP A 112 -12.22 18.95 -11.66
C ASP A 112 -12.11 18.82 -10.13
N ILE A 113 -13.16 19.21 -9.39
CA ILE A 113 -13.23 18.99 -7.93
C ILE A 113 -13.22 17.47 -7.65
N ILE A 114 -14.04 16.68 -8.34
CA ILE A 114 -14.07 15.22 -8.17
C ILE A 114 -12.70 14.61 -8.48
N LYS A 115 -12.02 15.03 -9.57
CA LYS A 115 -10.67 14.57 -9.89
C LYS A 115 -9.67 14.88 -8.77
N ASP A 116 -9.74 16.07 -8.18
CA ASP A 116 -8.87 16.47 -7.08
C ASP A 116 -9.08 15.59 -5.84
N HIS A 117 -10.34 15.35 -5.44
CA HIS A 117 -10.66 14.45 -4.33
C HIS A 117 -10.20 13.01 -4.61
N LEU A 118 -10.39 12.51 -5.85
CA LEU A 118 -9.91 11.19 -6.24
C LEU A 118 -8.38 11.08 -6.23
N ARG A 119 -7.64 12.14 -6.61
CA ARG A 119 -6.17 12.18 -6.50
C ARG A 119 -5.72 12.13 -5.03
N LYS A 120 -6.46 12.81 -4.14
CA LYS A 120 -6.25 12.78 -2.68
C LYS A 120 -6.74 11.49 -2.00
N ARG A 121 -7.19 10.48 -2.78
CA ARG A 121 -7.75 9.19 -2.30
C ARG A 121 -8.99 9.35 -1.39
N LYS A 122 -9.68 10.48 -1.48
CA LYS A 122 -10.90 10.81 -0.73
C LYS A 122 -12.15 10.42 -1.52
N LEU A 123 -12.41 9.11 -1.60
CA LEU A 123 -13.48 8.56 -2.44
C LEU A 123 -14.87 8.93 -1.92
N LYS A 124 -15.06 8.97 -0.60
CA LYS A 124 -16.35 9.29 0.02
C LYS A 124 -16.78 10.71 -0.34
N GLU A 125 -15.88 11.66 -0.15
CA GLU A 125 -16.09 13.06 -0.47
C GLU A 125 -16.33 13.28 -1.96
N ALA A 126 -15.61 12.54 -2.83
CA ALA A 126 -15.85 12.56 -4.27
C ALA A 126 -17.26 12.09 -4.66
N ILE A 127 -17.81 11.08 -3.97
CA ILE A 127 -19.18 10.59 -4.17
C ILE A 127 -20.19 11.62 -3.64
N ASP A 128 -19.93 12.17 -2.45
CA ASP A 128 -20.83 13.14 -1.79
C ASP A 128 -21.02 14.40 -2.65
N ILE A 129 -19.99 14.86 -3.37
CA ILE A 129 -20.12 15.97 -4.33
C ILE A 129 -21.19 15.69 -5.39
N VAL A 130 -21.31 14.45 -5.88
CA VAL A 130 -22.31 14.12 -6.90
C VAL A 130 -23.69 13.88 -6.26
N GLU A 131 -23.75 13.15 -5.17
CA GLU A 131 -25.04 12.74 -4.57
C GLU A 131 -25.69 13.86 -3.75
N VAL A 132 -24.90 14.67 -3.05
CA VAL A 132 -25.39 15.76 -2.20
C VAL A 132 -25.37 17.06 -3.00
N GLN A 133 -24.20 17.54 -3.42
CA GLN A 133 -24.11 18.87 -4.02
C GLN A 133 -24.76 18.92 -5.41
N MET A 134 -24.40 18.00 -6.30
CA MET A 134 -24.88 18.05 -7.69
C MET A 134 -26.35 17.64 -7.82
N ILE A 135 -26.77 16.51 -7.23
CA ILE A 135 -28.12 15.97 -7.39
C ILE A 135 -29.13 16.59 -6.42
N LYS A 136 -28.81 16.70 -5.11
CA LYS A 136 -29.78 17.17 -4.11
C LYS A 136 -29.83 18.69 -3.99
N GLU A 137 -28.68 19.35 -3.83
CA GLU A 137 -28.63 20.80 -3.57
C GLU A 137 -28.82 21.58 -4.87
N HIS A 138 -27.99 21.34 -5.88
CA HIS A 138 -28.00 22.12 -7.13
C HIS A 138 -28.94 21.55 -8.20
N ARG A 139 -29.53 20.36 -7.97
CA ARG A 139 -30.47 19.67 -8.87
C ARG A 139 -29.98 19.52 -10.32
N VAL A 140 -28.67 19.42 -10.51
CA VAL A 140 -28.02 19.22 -11.81
C VAL A 140 -27.91 17.73 -12.08
N LYS A 141 -28.34 17.29 -13.26
CA LYS A 141 -28.23 15.89 -13.68
C LYS A 141 -26.79 15.57 -14.12
N PRO A 142 -26.07 14.63 -13.47
CA PRO A 142 -24.71 14.29 -13.88
C PRO A 142 -24.67 13.68 -15.29
N PRO A 143 -23.75 14.10 -16.18
CA PRO A 143 -23.53 13.43 -17.46
C PRO A 143 -22.70 12.15 -17.30
N GLY A 144 -22.69 11.30 -18.33
CA GLY A 144 -22.02 10.00 -18.32
C GLY A 144 -20.53 10.06 -17.94
N TYR A 145 -19.82 11.12 -18.33
CA TYR A 145 -18.41 11.31 -17.97
C TYR A 145 -18.17 11.40 -16.45
N ILE A 146 -19.08 12.03 -15.69
CA ILE A 146 -18.98 12.12 -14.22
C ILE A 146 -19.14 10.75 -13.58
N TYR A 147 -20.08 9.93 -14.07
CA TYR A 147 -20.21 8.54 -13.62
C TYR A 147 -18.96 7.73 -13.90
N ASN A 148 -18.38 7.84 -15.11
CA ASN A 148 -17.15 7.13 -15.45
C ASN A 148 -15.97 7.53 -14.54
N LEU A 149 -15.89 8.80 -14.16
CA LEU A 149 -14.87 9.29 -13.24
C LEU A 149 -15.04 8.67 -11.84
N LEU A 150 -16.27 8.65 -11.29
CA LEU A 150 -16.56 8.04 -10.01
C LEU A 150 -16.40 6.52 -10.01
N ILE A 151 -16.91 5.83 -11.03
CA ILE A 151 -16.76 4.37 -11.19
C ILE A 151 -15.27 4.02 -11.33
N GLY A 152 -14.49 4.82 -12.06
CA GLY A 152 -13.03 4.72 -12.11
C GLY A 152 -12.37 4.92 -10.74
N GLY A 153 -12.83 5.89 -9.95
CA GLY A 153 -12.42 6.10 -8.56
C GLY A 153 -12.69 4.89 -7.67
N CYS A 154 -13.93 4.38 -7.69
CA CYS A 154 -14.33 3.16 -6.99
C CYS A 154 -13.50 1.95 -7.44
N GLY A 155 -13.19 1.84 -8.74
CA GLY A 155 -12.36 0.79 -9.31
C GLY A 155 -10.94 0.76 -8.77
N ARG A 156 -10.33 1.92 -8.49
CA ARG A 156 -8.98 2.01 -7.90
C ARG A 156 -8.96 1.59 -6.43
N VAL A 157 -10.03 1.88 -5.69
CA VAL A 157 -10.16 1.54 -4.26
C VAL A 157 -10.66 0.10 -4.06
N GLY A 158 -11.36 -0.47 -5.05
CA GLY A 158 -12.00 -1.79 -4.94
C GLY A 158 -13.41 -1.73 -4.36
N TYR A 159 -14.07 -0.57 -4.39
CA TYR A 159 -15.42 -0.44 -3.83
C TYR A 159 -16.49 -0.92 -4.82
N THR A 160 -16.61 -2.23 -4.94
CA THR A 160 -17.51 -2.93 -5.89
C THR A 160 -18.97 -2.51 -5.73
N LYS A 161 -19.54 -2.55 -4.52
CA LYS A 161 -20.96 -2.25 -4.27
C LYS A 161 -21.39 -0.90 -4.86
N LYS A 162 -20.62 0.15 -4.59
CA LYS A 162 -20.92 1.50 -5.11
C LYS A 162 -20.65 1.61 -6.60
N ALA A 163 -19.57 1.02 -7.11
CA ALA A 163 -19.26 1.03 -8.54
C ALA A 163 -20.41 0.46 -9.39
N PHE A 164 -20.96 -0.70 -8.98
CA PHE A 164 -22.10 -1.33 -9.68
C PHE A 164 -23.41 -0.58 -9.47
N SER A 165 -23.63 0.05 -8.31
CA SER A 165 -24.79 0.94 -8.08
C SER A 165 -24.77 2.14 -9.04
N LEU A 166 -23.62 2.82 -9.18
CA LEU A 166 -23.44 3.94 -10.11
C LEU A 166 -23.59 3.51 -11.57
N TYR A 167 -23.12 2.32 -11.93
CA TYR A 167 -23.33 1.76 -13.27
C TYR A 167 -24.81 1.46 -13.56
N ASN A 168 -25.54 0.87 -12.61
CA ASN A 168 -26.96 0.60 -12.75
C ASN A 168 -27.77 1.91 -12.84
N GLU A 169 -27.38 2.94 -12.10
CA GLU A 169 -27.95 4.28 -12.21
C GLU A 169 -27.73 4.88 -13.61
N MET A 170 -26.48 4.82 -14.09
CA MET A 170 -26.10 5.29 -15.42
C MET A 170 -26.94 4.61 -16.52
N LYS A 171 -27.15 3.29 -16.39
CA LYS A 171 -27.99 2.50 -17.30
C LYS A 171 -29.48 2.87 -17.22
N ARG A 172 -30.03 3.06 -16.00
CA ARG A 172 -31.44 3.46 -15.80
C ARG A 172 -31.73 4.84 -16.40
N ARG A 173 -30.73 5.71 -16.40
CA ARG A 173 -30.80 7.06 -17.00
C ARG A 173 -30.58 7.07 -18.52
N GLY A 174 -30.36 5.92 -19.16
CA GLY A 174 -30.14 5.83 -20.60
C GLY A 174 -28.83 6.46 -21.06
N LEU A 175 -27.81 6.55 -20.20
CA LEU A 175 -26.50 7.08 -20.57
C LEU A 175 -25.63 6.00 -21.21
N ASP A 176 -24.88 6.38 -22.25
CA ASP A 176 -24.04 5.45 -23.00
C ASP A 176 -22.87 4.92 -22.17
N VAL A 177 -22.84 3.60 -22.01
CA VAL A 177 -21.75 2.89 -21.33
C VAL A 177 -20.55 2.81 -22.25
N THR A 178 -19.40 3.30 -21.78
CA THR A 178 -18.16 3.32 -22.57
C THR A 178 -17.28 2.10 -22.27
N PRO A 179 -16.32 1.74 -23.14
CA PRO A 179 -15.33 0.71 -22.83
C PRO A 179 -14.55 0.98 -21.53
N GLY A 180 -14.32 2.26 -21.21
CA GLY A 180 -13.70 2.68 -19.96
C GLY A 180 -14.54 2.38 -18.72
N THR A 181 -15.87 2.37 -18.85
CA THR A 181 -16.79 2.00 -17.77
C THR A 181 -16.63 0.54 -17.38
N TYR A 182 -16.61 -0.37 -18.38
CA TYR A 182 -16.37 -1.79 -18.13
C TYR A 182 -14.99 -2.05 -17.53
N THR A 183 -13.96 -1.34 -18.03
CA THR A 183 -12.61 -1.42 -17.44
C THR A 183 -12.58 -1.01 -15.98
N ALA A 184 -13.31 0.04 -15.61
CA ALA A 184 -13.39 0.48 -14.22
C ALA A 184 -14.15 -0.52 -13.33
N LEU A 185 -15.23 -1.13 -13.85
CA LEU A 185 -16.00 -2.15 -13.12
C LEU A 185 -15.19 -3.43 -12.86
N PHE A 186 -14.50 -3.98 -13.87
CA PHE A 186 -13.62 -5.13 -13.65
C PHE A 186 -12.43 -4.80 -12.76
N ASN A 187 -11.87 -3.58 -12.83
CA ASN A 187 -10.87 -3.14 -11.85
C ASN A 187 -11.43 -3.08 -10.42
N ALA A 188 -12.70 -2.68 -10.24
CA ALA A 188 -13.35 -2.72 -8.93
C ALA A 188 -13.42 -4.15 -8.39
N CYS A 189 -13.78 -5.12 -9.24
CA CYS A 189 -13.77 -6.54 -8.88
C CYS A 189 -12.35 -7.03 -8.54
N ALA A 190 -11.35 -6.67 -9.36
CA ALA A 190 -9.95 -7.07 -9.20
C ALA A 190 -9.27 -6.49 -7.94
N ASN A 191 -9.78 -5.38 -7.42
CA ASN A 191 -9.27 -4.72 -6.21
C ASN A 191 -10.22 -4.91 -5.01
N SER A 192 -11.28 -5.70 -5.16
CA SER A 192 -12.24 -5.94 -4.08
C SER A 192 -11.53 -6.49 -2.83
N PRO A 193 -11.90 -6.05 -1.62
CA PRO A 193 -11.45 -6.68 -0.38
C PRO A 193 -11.84 -8.16 -0.27
N TRP A 194 -12.88 -8.57 -1.02
CA TRP A 194 -13.42 -9.93 -1.04
C TRP A 194 -13.37 -10.49 -2.47
N PRO A 195 -12.17 -10.81 -3.00
CA PRO A 195 -12.00 -11.11 -4.42
C PRO A 195 -12.64 -12.44 -4.84
N THR A 196 -12.60 -13.48 -3.98
CA THR A 196 -13.13 -14.83 -4.27
C THR A 196 -14.65 -14.93 -4.20
N THR A 197 -15.31 -14.05 -3.44
CA THR A 197 -16.76 -14.09 -3.23
C THR A 197 -17.47 -12.98 -4.00
N ASP A 198 -17.41 -11.73 -3.51
CA ASP A 198 -18.10 -10.59 -4.12
C ASP A 198 -17.45 -10.17 -5.44
N GLY A 199 -16.12 -10.13 -5.50
CA GLY A 199 -15.37 -9.78 -6.71
C GLY A 199 -15.65 -10.73 -7.87
N LEU A 200 -15.51 -12.04 -7.62
CA LEU A 200 -15.77 -13.10 -8.59
C LEU A 200 -17.22 -13.09 -9.08
N SER A 201 -18.19 -13.13 -8.17
CA SER A 201 -19.62 -13.19 -8.52
C SER A 201 -20.03 -12.02 -9.43
N ARG A 202 -19.61 -10.80 -9.09
CA ARG A 202 -19.89 -9.61 -9.89
C ARG A 202 -19.15 -9.61 -11.23
N ALA A 203 -17.90 -10.06 -11.27
CA ALA A 203 -17.13 -10.17 -12.51
C ALA A 203 -17.76 -11.19 -13.47
N THR A 204 -18.17 -12.36 -12.98
CA THR A 204 -18.87 -13.39 -13.78
C THR A 204 -20.20 -12.88 -14.32
N HIS A 205 -21.02 -12.24 -13.47
CA HIS A 205 -22.28 -11.65 -13.91
C HIS A 205 -22.06 -10.56 -14.97
N LEU A 206 -21.05 -9.71 -14.79
CA LEU A 206 -20.72 -8.69 -15.78
C LEU A 206 -20.22 -9.29 -17.10
N LEU A 207 -19.39 -10.34 -17.06
CA LEU A 207 -18.91 -11.04 -18.25
C LEU A 207 -20.07 -11.68 -19.03
N ASN A 208 -21.00 -12.35 -18.34
CA ASN A 208 -22.19 -12.93 -18.97
C ASN A 208 -23.07 -11.86 -19.62
N ASN A 209 -23.31 -10.74 -18.92
CA ASN A 209 -24.02 -9.59 -19.49
C ASN A 209 -23.33 -9.02 -20.75
N LEU A 210 -21.99 -9.02 -20.81
CA LEU A 210 -21.26 -8.58 -22.00
C LEU A 210 -21.42 -9.56 -23.17
N ARG A 211 -21.41 -10.87 -22.88
CA ARG A 211 -21.65 -11.93 -23.87
C ARG A 211 -23.06 -11.89 -24.43
N GLU A 212 -24.08 -11.76 -23.58
CA GLU A 212 -25.49 -11.62 -24.00
C GLU A 212 -25.72 -10.41 -24.91
N LYS A 213 -25.03 -9.29 -24.64
CA LYS A 213 -25.07 -8.08 -25.46
C LYS A 213 -24.24 -8.17 -26.74
N MET A 214 -23.54 -9.29 -26.98
CA MET A 214 -22.61 -9.46 -28.10
C MET A 214 -21.56 -8.34 -28.16
N TYR A 215 -21.16 -7.79 -27.00
CA TYR A 215 -20.17 -6.73 -26.93
C TYR A 215 -18.80 -7.29 -27.31
N ILE A 216 -18.07 -6.59 -28.20
CA ILE A 216 -16.73 -6.96 -28.63
C ILE A 216 -15.72 -6.23 -27.72
N PRO A 217 -15.04 -6.93 -26.79
CA PRO A 217 -14.09 -6.29 -25.91
C PRO A 217 -12.81 -5.93 -26.67
N ASN A 218 -12.21 -4.80 -26.31
CA ASN A 218 -10.88 -4.44 -26.81
C ASN A 218 -9.77 -5.02 -25.92
N LEU A 219 -8.50 -4.82 -26.30
CA LEU A 219 -7.33 -5.30 -25.55
C LEU A 219 -7.36 -4.90 -24.06
N THR A 220 -7.68 -3.64 -23.76
CA THR A 220 -7.76 -3.14 -22.39
C THR A 220 -8.87 -3.84 -21.60
N ASN A 221 -10.03 -4.08 -22.22
CA ASN A 221 -11.13 -4.81 -21.62
C ASN A 221 -10.74 -6.27 -21.33
N TYR A 222 -10.07 -6.96 -22.24
CA TYR A 222 -9.60 -8.32 -21.95
C TYR A 222 -8.56 -8.37 -20.83
N ASN A 223 -7.54 -7.49 -20.87
CA ASN A 223 -6.50 -7.45 -19.85
C ASN A 223 -7.07 -7.23 -18.44
N VAL A 224 -8.05 -6.33 -18.29
CA VAL A 224 -8.67 -6.11 -16.98
C VAL A 224 -9.63 -7.22 -16.57
N MET A 225 -10.29 -7.90 -17.51
CA MET A 225 -11.07 -9.12 -17.21
C MET A 225 -10.14 -10.23 -16.69
N ILE A 226 -9.05 -10.52 -17.40
CA ILE A 226 -8.05 -11.52 -16.99
C ILE A 226 -7.47 -11.17 -15.61
N LYS A 227 -7.14 -9.90 -15.37
CA LYS A 227 -6.71 -9.41 -14.05
C LYS A 227 -7.77 -9.64 -12.97
N ALA A 228 -9.05 -9.41 -13.26
CA ALA A 228 -10.13 -9.57 -12.30
C ALA A 228 -10.35 -11.05 -11.93
N PHE A 229 -10.52 -11.93 -12.91
CA PHE A 229 -10.68 -13.37 -12.68
C PHE A 229 -9.41 -13.98 -12.07
N GLY A 230 -8.24 -13.55 -12.53
CA GLY A 230 -6.95 -14.00 -12.00
C GLY A 230 -6.76 -13.68 -10.52
N ARG A 231 -7.11 -12.46 -10.08
CA ARG A 231 -7.05 -12.11 -8.64
C ARG A 231 -8.16 -12.73 -7.80
N ALA A 232 -9.28 -13.06 -8.44
CA ALA A 232 -10.39 -13.77 -7.81
C ALA A 232 -10.12 -15.28 -7.66
N GLY A 233 -9.04 -15.81 -8.23
CA GLY A 233 -8.67 -17.22 -8.14
C GLY A 233 -9.29 -18.13 -9.22
N ASP A 234 -10.02 -17.57 -10.18
CA ASP A 234 -10.60 -18.33 -11.29
C ASP A 234 -9.63 -18.37 -12.48
N LEU A 235 -8.65 -19.26 -12.38
CA LEU A 235 -7.63 -19.46 -13.41
C LEU A 235 -8.27 -19.96 -14.72
N THR A 236 -9.25 -20.85 -14.65
CA THR A 236 -9.91 -21.43 -15.83
C THR A 236 -10.53 -20.35 -16.71
N THR A 237 -11.30 -19.44 -16.11
CA THR A 237 -11.88 -18.31 -16.86
C THR A 237 -10.78 -17.38 -17.36
N ALA A 238 -9.75 -17.10 -16.56
CA ALA A 238 -8.63 -16.25 -16.98
C ALA A 238 -7.88 -16.81 -18.21
N PHE A 239 -7.61 -18.12 -18.27
CA PHE A 239 -7.00 -18.78 -19.42
C PHE A 239 -7.92 -18.79 -20.64
N SER A 240 -9.20 -19.15 -20.47
CA SER A 240 -10.17 -19.16 -21.57
C SER A 240 -10.35 -17.79 -22.23
N LEU A 241 -10.24 -16.68 -21.47
CA LEU A 241 -10.27 -15.33 -22.02
C LEU A 241 -9.07 -15.03 -22.92
N VAL A 242 -7.89 -15.60 -22.63
CA VAL A 242 -6.70 -15.46 -23.48
C VAL A 242 -6.80 -16.32 -24.74
N ASP A 243 -7.42 -17.49 -24.62
CA ASP A 243 -7.74 -18.32 -25.79
C ASP A 243 -8.77 -17.61 -26.69
N GLU A 244 -9.78 -16.96 -26.10
CA GLU A 244 -10.74 -16.11 -26.81
C GLU A 244 -10.06 -14.92 -27.50
N MET A 245 -9.12 -14.23 -26.84
CA MET A 245 -8.31 -13.17 -27.47
C MET A 245 -7.53 -13.71 -28.67
N SER A 246 -6.94 -14.90 -28.56
CA SER A 246 -6.18 -15.54 -29.64
C SER A 246 -7.07 -15.88 -30.83
N ALA A 247 -8.25 -16.46 -30.58
CA ALA A 247 -9.22 -16.81 -31.61
C ALA A 247 -9.76 -15.58 -32.36
N ARG A 248 -9.86 -14.43 -31.68
CA ARG A 248 -10.26 -13.15 -32.28
C ARG A 248 -9.10 -12.36 -32.89
N HIS A 249 -7.89 -12.93 -32.94
CA HIS A 249 -6.68 -12.27 -33.44
C HIS A 249 -6.36 -10.93 -32.75
N ILE A 250 -6.72 -10.80 -31.47
CA ILE A 250 -6.36 -9.63 -30.66
C ILE A 250 -4.92 -9.83 -30.16
N GLY A 251 -4.06 -8.83 -30.38
CA GLY A 251 -2.64 -8.89 -30.01
C GLY A 251 -2.44 -9.13 -28.51
N ILE A 252 -1.86 -10.27 -28.16
CA ILE A 252 -1.47 -10.59 -26.78
C ILE A 252 -0.13 -9.91 -26.48
N MET A 253 -0.09 -9.14 -25.39
CA MET A 253 1.09 -8.39 -24.96
C MET A 253 1.65 -8.94 -23.64
N ASP A 254 2.77 -8.37 -23.20
CA ASP A 254 3.42 -8.68 -21.92
C ASP A 254 2.48 -8.52 -20.71
N ASP A 255 1.63 -7.48 -20.72
CA ASP A 255 0.60 -7.26 -19.68
C ASP A 255 -0.34 -8.45 -19.50
N THR A 256 -0.75 -9.08 -20.60
CA THR A 256 -1.66 -10.24 -20.56
C THR A 256 -1.01 -11.41 -19.82
N PHE A 257 0.28 -11.68 -20.12
CA PHE A 257 1.06 -12.70 -19.42
C PHE A 257 1.33 -12.33 -17.96
N ASN A 258 1.57 -11.05 -17.66
CA ASN A 258 1.74 -10.58 -16.29
C ASN A 258 0.46 -10.82 -15.46
N PHE A 259 -0.73 -10.61 -16.02
CA PHE A 259 -1.99 -10.92 -15.33
C PHE A 259 -2.22 -12.42 -15.17
N LEU A 260 -1.84 -13.24 -16.16
CA LEU A 260 -1.86 -14.70 -16.01
C LEU A 260 -0.90 -15.20 -14.93
N LEU A 261 0.34 -14.70 -14.88
CA LEU A 261 1.27 -15.03 -13.80
C LEU A 261 0.73 -14.56 -12.44
N GLN A 262 0.08 -13.39 -12.38
CA GLN A 262 -0.60 -12.96 -11.17
C GLN A 262 -1.75 -13.90 -10.77
N ALA A 263 -2.49 -14.46 -11.74
CA ALA A 263 -3.49 -15.49 -11.51
C ALA A 263 -2.86 -16.76 -10.94
N CYS A 264 -1.75 -17.23 -11.52
CA CYS A 264 -1.02 -18.39 -11.03
C CYS A 264 -0.62 -18.25 -9.55
N ILE A 265 -0.27 -17.04 -9.08
CA ILE A 265 0.08 -16.80 -7.66
C ILE A 265 -1.08 -17.07 -6.71
N THR A 266 -2.33 -16.94 -7.17
CA THR A 266 -3.51 -17.18 -6.33
C THR A 266 -3.77 -18.66 -6.08
N ASP A 267 -3.37 -19.53 -7.00
CA ASP A 267 -3.39 -20.97 -6.85
C ASP A 267 -2.14 -21.42 -6.07
N LYS A 268 -2.31 -21.76 -4.79
CA LYS A 268 -1.21 -22.17 -3.91
C LYS A 268 -0.76 -23.60 -4.16
N GLU A 269 -1.61 -24.44 -4.74
CA GLU A 269 -1.31 -25.87 -4.89
C GLU A 269 -0.59 -26.15 -6.19
N ALA A 270 -1.13 -25.69 -7.33
CA ALA A 270 -0.60 -25.97 -8.67
C ALA A 270 -0.12 -24.72 -9.43
N GLY A 271 -0.10 -23.56 -8.78
CA GLY A 271 0.22 -22.29 -9.42
C GLY A 271 1.58 -22.24 -10.11
N PHE A 272 2.60 -22.91 -9.57
CA PHE A 272 3.94 -22.90 -10.17
C PHE A 272 3.97 -23.69 -11.50
N ARG A 273 3.28 -24.83 -11.58
CA ARG A 273 3.12 -25.58 -12.84
C ARG A 273 2.45 -24.73 -13.92
N HIS A 274 1.37 -24.03 -13.57
CA HIS A 274 0.70 -23.13 -14.50
C HIS A 274 1.62 -21.96 -14.91
N ALA A 275 2.42 -21.43 -14.00
CA ALA A 275 3.38 -20.37 -14.30
C ALA A 275 4.45 -20.79 -15.32
N LEU A 276 4.94 -22.04 -15.25
CA LEU A 276 5.88 -22.59 -16.25
C LEU A 276 5.26 -22.66 -17.65
N LEU A 277 3.99 -23.08 -17.76
CA LEU A 277 3.26 -23.09 -19.03
C LEU A 277 3.07 -21.67 -19.60
N VAL A 278 2.72 -20.71 -18.74
CA VAL A 278 2.57 -19.29 -19.11
C VAL A 278 3.91 -18.74 -19.59
N TRP A 279 5.00 -19.04 -18.90
CA TRP A 279 6.36 -18.65 -19.29
C TRP A 279 6.74 -19.21 -20.65
N ARG A 280 6.49 -20.51 -20.89
CA ARG A 280 6.77 -21.15 -22.19
C ARG A 280 6.00 -20.48 -23.31
N LYS A 281 4.70 -20.21 -23.11
CA LYS A 281 3.87 -19.51 -24.10
C LYS A 281 4.40 -18.09 -24.40
N LEU A 282 4.89 -17.37 -23.40
CA LEU A 282 5.50 -16.05 -23.56
C LEU A 282 6.77 -16.13 -24.44
N VAL A 283 7.67 -17.08 -24.15
CA VAL A 283 8.92 -17.29 -24.91
C VAL A 283 8.62 -17.72 -26.35
N ARG A 284 7.67 -18.64 -26.56
CA ARG A 284 7.27 -19.11 -27.91
C ARG A 284 6.69 -17.99 -28.78
N ARG A 285 5.98 -17.04 -28.16
CA ARG A 285 5.47 -15.85 -28.86
C ARG A 285 6.52 -14.76 -29.06
N LYS A 286 7.78 -15.01 -28.67
CA LYS A 286 8.91 -14.07 -28.78
C LYS A 286 8.63 -12.73 -28.09
N ILE A 287 7.79 -12.72 -27.06
CA ILE A 287 7.52 -11.53 -26.25
C ILE A 287 8.62 -11.46 -25.20
N LYS A 288 9.32 -10.33 -25.12
CA LYS A 288 10.40 -10.14 -24.15
C LYS A 288 9.80 -9.97 -22.74
N PRO A 289 10.14 -10.83 -21.75
CA PRO A 289 9.71 -10.62 -20.38
C PRO A 289 10.27 -9.30 -19.84
N SER A 290 9.48 -8.62 -19.00
CA SER A 290 9.91 -7.40 -18.31
C SER A 290 10.44 -7.72 -16.91
N LEU A 291 11.08 -6.75 -16.24
CA LEU A 291 11.43 -6.84 -14.82
C LEU A 291 10.22 -7.22 -13.95
N PHE A 292 9.02 -6.70 -14.28
CA PHE A 292 7.79 -7.04 -13.57
C PHE A 292 7.40 -8.51 -13.76
N THR A 293 7.59 -9.05 -14.97
CA THR A 293 7.34 -10.47 -15.31
C THR A 293 8.25 -11.40 -14.51
N TYR A 294 9.56 -11.09 -14.41
CA TYR A 294 10.50 -11.85 -13.57
C TYR A 294 10.14 -11.80 -12.09
N ASN A 295 9.80 -10.62 -11.57
CA ASN A 295 9.34 -10.43 -10.19
C ASN A 295 7.96 -11.05 -9.90
N LEU A 296 7.19 -11.46 -10.92
CA LEU A 296 6.00 -12.29 -10.77
C LEU A 296 6.38 -13.77 -10.74
N MET A 297 7.31 -14.19 -11.60
CA MET A 297 7.82 -15.56 -11.61
C MET A 297 8.48 -15.96 -10.28
N LEU A 298 9.30 -15.08 -9.68
CA LEU A 298 9.86 -15.29 -8.33
C LEU A 298 8.77 -15.43 -7.26
N ARG A 299 7.68 -14.66 -7.37
CA ARG A 299 6.54 -14.84 -6.46
C ARG A 299 5.83 -16.17 -6.66
N CYS A 300 5.69 -16.66 -7.89
CA CYS A 300 5.18 -18.02 -8.15
C CYS A 300 6.10 -19.09 -7.54
N ILE A 301 7.42 -18.96 -7.71
CA ILE A 301 8.43 -19.87 -7.13
C ILE A 301 8.32 -19.90 -5.60
N ARG A 302 8.15 -18.73 -4.97
CA ARG A 302 8.04 -18.63 -3.52
C ARG A 302 6.71 -19.19 -3.00
N ASP A 303 5.60 -18.72 -3.57
CA ASP A 303 4.28 -18.83 -2.95
C ASP A 303 3.44 -20.02 -3.43
N CYS A 304 3.83 -20.73 -4.49
CA CYS A 304 3.03 -21.79 -5.11
C CYS A 304 3.72 -23.15 -5.12
N GLY A 305 2.94 -24.23 -5.09
CA GLY A 305 3.39 -25.61 -5.31
C GLY A 305 3.33 -26.05 -6.78
N LEU A 306 3.85 -27.25 -7.04
CA LEU A 306 3.78 -27.92 -8.34
C LEU A 306 2.39 -28.52 -8.61
N GLY A 307 1.67 -28.93 -7.56
CA GLY A 307 0.41 -29.64 -7.65
C GLY A 307 0.63 -31.14 -7.84
N ASP A 308 -0.25 -31.79 -8.60
CA ASP A 308 -0.11 -33.20 -8.93
C ASP A 308 1.20 -33.47 -9.69
N ILE A 309 2.04 -34.32 -9.12
CA ILE A 309 3.37 -34.66 -9.65
C ILE A 309 3.26 -35.34 -11.01
N SER A 310 2.26 -36.20 -11.24
CA SER A 310 2.10 -36.89 -12.53
C SER A 310 1.85 -35.87 -13.64
N VAL A 311 0.84 -35.03 -13.45
CA VAL A 311 0.47 -33.99 -14.42
C VAL A 311 1.62 -32.99 -14.60
N THR A 312 2.35 -32.68 -13.54
CA THR A 312 3.52 -31.79 -13.62
C THR A 312 4.65 -32.41 -14.43
N THR A 313 4.87 -33.71 -14.28
CA THR A 313 5.89 -34.45 -15.03
C THR A 313 5.55 -34.45 -16.52
N ASP A 314 4.29 -34.70 -16.88
CA ASP A 314 3.82 -34.64 -18.27
C ASP A 314 4.00 -33.25 -18.88
N VAL A 315 3.67 -32.20 -18.10
CA VAL A 315 3.91 -30.82 -18.51
C VAL A 315 5.40 -30.57 -18.73
N ILE A 316 6.27 -30.96 -17.80
CA ILE A 316 7.71 -30.76 -17.92
C ILE A 316 8.26 -31.51 -19.14
N ASN A 317 7.86 -32.76 -19.36
CA ASN A 317 8.26 -33.53 -20.53
C ASN A 317 7.81 -32.84 -21.83
N THR A 318 6.57 -32.36 -21.88
CA THR A 318 6.07 -31.56 -23.01
C THR A 318 6.94 -30.31 -23.23
N LEU A 319 7.31 -29.59 -22.17
CA LEU A 319 8.18 -28.41 -22.25
C LEU A 319 9.58 -28.76 -22.80
N LEU A 320 10.14 -29.90 -22.39
CA LEU A 320 11.44 -30.40 -22.85
C LEU A 320 11.41 -30.82 -24.33
N GLU A 321 10.37 -31.52 -24.76
CA GLU A 321 10.18 -31.93 -26.16
C GLU A 321 10.00 -30.71 -27.07
N GLU A 322 9.16 -29.77 -26.66
CA GLU A 322 8.96 -28.51 -27.35
C GLU A 322 10.23 -27.64 -27.41
N GLY A 323 11.18 -27.88 -26.51
CA GLY A 323 12.45 -27.20 -26.35
C GLY A 323 13.53 -27.55 -27.37
N ARG A 324 13.37 -28.66 -28.10
CA ARG A 324 14.34 -29.15 -29.09
C ARG A 324 13.99 -28.66 -30.50
N PRO A 325 14.54 -27.55 -31.01
CA PRO A 325 14.50 -27.27 -32.44
C PRO A 325 15.41 -28.28 -33.17
N GLU A 326 14.84 -29.05 -34.10
CA GLU A 326 15.48 -29.70 -35.25
C GLU A 326 16.86 -30.38 -35.07
N LEU A 327 17.00 -31.27 -34.09
CA LEU A 327 18.11 -32.26 -34.08
C LEU A 327 17.87 -33.44 -35.04
N ARG A 328 16.95 -33.31 -36.00
CA ARG A 328 16.60 -34.35 -36.99
C ARG A 328 17.34 -34.24 -38.33
N LEU A 329 18.24 -33.27 -38.52
CA LEU A 329 18.94 -33.07 -39.80
C LEU A 329 20.48 -33.00 -39.72
N LEU A 330 21.09 -33.24 -38.55
CA LEU A 330 22.55 -33.33 -38.41
C LEU A 330 22.93 -34.50 -37.49
N GLU A 331 22.55 -35.71 -37.88
CA GLU A 331 23.26 -36.91 -37.44
C GLU A 331 24.56 -37.06 -38.26
N SER A 332 25.52 -36.17 -38.01
CA SER A 332 26.94 -36.44 -38.22
C SER A 332 27.81 -35.36 -37.56
N ASP A 333 28.69 -35.83 -36.66
CA ASP A 333 30.00 -35.24 -36.35
C ASP A 333 30.19 -34.17 -35.24
N THR A 334 29.29 -34.00 -34.26
CA THR A 334 29.63 -33.16 -33.07
C THR A 334 29.12 -33.66 -31.70
N THR A 335 28.96 -34.96 -31.52
CA THR A 335 28.56 -35.56 -30.23
C THR A 335 29.60 -35.47 -29.10
N GLN A 336 30.76 -34.83 -29.33
CA GLN A 336 31.82 -34.68 -28.32
C GLN A 336 31.98 -33.27 -27.73
N GLN A 337 31.27 -32.24 -28.24
CA GLN A 337 31.41 -30.87 -27.72
C GLN A 337 30.16 -30.31 -27.02
N ALA A 338 28.98 -30.97 -27.14
CA ALA A 338 27.76 -30.53 -26.47
C ALA A 338 27.58 -31.08 -25.03
N ASN A 339 28.43 -32.04 -24.61
CA ASN A 339 28.34 -32.70 -23.30
C ASN A 339 29.20 -32.05 -22.20
N ALA A 340 29.73 -30.84 -22.44
CA ALA A 340 30.41 -30.07 -21.41
C ALA A 340 29.44 -29.08 -20.75
N LEU A 341 29.05 -29.39 -19.50
CA LEU A 341 28.53 -28.45 -18.47
C LEU A 341 27.12 -27.86 -18.65
N ILE A 342 26.08 -28.68 -18.55
CA ILE A 342 24.80 -28.19 -17.99
C ILE A 342 24.42 -29.07 -16.79
N GLU A 343 25.15 -28.87 -15.68
CA GLU A 343 24.86 -29.54 -14.41
C GLU A 343 23.59 -28.98 -13.74
N THR A 344 23.22 -27.72 -14.03
CA THR A 344 22.12 -27.05 -13.36
C THR A 344 20.84 -27.05 -14.22
N PRO A 345 19.70 -27.48 -13.67
CA PRO A 345 18.43 -27.48 -14.40
C PRO A 345 17.94 -26.06 -14.63
N ASN A 346 17.41 -25.76 -15.81
CA ASN A 346 16.84 -24.45 -16.14
C ASN A 346 15.65 -24.59 -17.09
N LEU A 347 14.44 -24.67 -16.54
CA LEU A 347 13.19 -24.73 -17.30
C LEU A 347 12.77 -23.39 -17.93
N MET A 348 13.39 -22.28 -17.51
CA MET A 348 13.09 -20.94 -18.04
C MET A 348 13.95 -20.55 -19.25
N ALA A 349 15.02 -21.29 -19.51
CA ALA A 349 15.91 -21.08 -20.64
C ALA A 349 15.18 -21.27 -21.99
N PRO A 350 15.67 -20.66 -23.09
CA PRO A 350 15.09 -20.85 -24.42
C PRO A 350 14.98 -22.34 -24.82
N VAL A 351 16.03 -23.11 -24.51
CA VAL A 351 16.07 -24.57 -24.56
C VAL A 351 16.03 -25.08 -23.12
N PRO A 352 14.88 -25.54 -22.62
CA PRO A 352 14.75 -26.02 -21.24
C PRO A 352 15.55 -27.31 -21.04
N CYS A 353 16.21 -27.41 -19.89
CA CYS A 353 16.99 -28.57 -19.48
C CYS A 353 16.69 -28.94 -18.03
N LEU A 354 16.68 -30.24 -17.73
CA LEU A 354 16.38 -30.76 -16.39
C LEU A 354 17.65 -31.23 -15.65
N GLY A 355 18.83 -31.18 -16.28
CA GLY A 355 20.08 -31.65 -15.69
C GLY A 355 19.95 -33.03 -15.03
N ASN A 356 20.61 -33.22 -13.88
CA ASN A 356 20.50 -34.41 -13.02
C ASN A 356 19.56 -34.16 -11.83
N ILE A 357 18.28 -33.84 -12.06
CA ILE A 357 17.33 -33.62 -10.96
C ILE A 357 16.99 -34.94 -10.25
N LEU A 358 17.11 -34.91 -8.91
CA LEU A 358 16.52 -35.86 -7.98
C LEU A 358 14.99 -35.68 -8.04
N LEU A 359 14.26 -36.69 -8.53
CA LEU A 359 12.80 -36.90 -8.47
C LEU A 359 11.94 -35.66 -8.14
N LEU A 360 11.05 -35.24 -9.05
CA LEU A 360 10.13 -34.09 -8.86
C LEU A 360 9.29 -34.14 -7.57
N SER A 361 9.10 -35.33 -6.97
CA SER A 361 8.48 -35.50 -5.65
C SER A 361 9.22 -34.83 -4.50
N THR A 362 10.51 -34.53 -4.67
CA THR A 362 11.34 -33.85 -3.67
C THR A 362 11.20 -32.32 -3.70
N VAL A 363 10.60 -31.77 -4.75
CA VAL A 363 10.47 -30.32 -4.97
C VAL A 363 9.27 -29.78 -4.17
N LEU A 364 9.49 -29.53 -2.88
CA LEU A 364 8.44 -29.09 -1.96
C LEU A 364 8.62 -27.62 -1.54
N LYS A 365 9.86 -27.14 -1.45
CA LYS A 365 10.18 -25.80 -0.96
C LYS A 365 10.47 -24.84 -2.11
N ALA A 366 10.50 -23.55 -1.79
CA ALA A 366 10.81 -22.50 -2.74
C ALA A 366 12.24 -22.63 -3.31
N GLU A 367 13.19 -23.14 -2.50
CA GLU A 367 14.58 -23.38 -2.91
C GLU A 367 14.70 -24.46 -3.98
N ASP A 368 13.94 -25.54 -3.85
CA ASP A 368 13.90 -26.63 -4.83
C ASP A 368 13.31 -26.13 -6.16
N ARG A 369 12.23 -25.33 -6.08
CA ARG A 369 11.60 -24.71 -7.25
C ARG A 369 12.49 -23.66 -7.92
N LEU A 370 13.27 -22.91 -7.14
CA LEU A 370 14.25 -21.97 -7.67
C LEU A 370 15.36 -22.73 -8.41
N LEU A 371 15.78 -23.88 -7.90
CA LEU A 371 16.76 -24.72 -8.59
C LEU A 371 16.26 -25.16 -9.97
N LEU A 372 14.99 -25.57 -10.10
CA LEU A 372 14.38 -25.98 -11.40
C LEU A 372 14.47 -24.91 -12.50
N VAL A 373 14.65 -23.63 -12.14
CA VAL A 373 14.73 -22.50 -13.08
C VAL A 373 16.14 -21.91 -13.23
N GLY A 374 17.17 -22.69 -12.89
CA GLY A 374 18.58 -22.28 -12.99
C GLY A 374 19.20 -21.80 -11.69
N GLY A 375 18.51 -21.98 -10.55
CA GLY A 375 18.92 -21.37 -9.29
C GLY A 375 18.86 -19.84 -9.34
N TRP A 376 19.53 -19.17 -8.41
CA TRP A 376 19.59 -17.70 -8.43
C TRP A 376 20.50 -17.16 -9.55
N SER A 377 21.58 -17.87 -9.90
CA SER A 377 22.54 -17.44 -10.93
C SER A 377 21.94 -17.53 -12.33
N GLY A 378 21.40 -18.70 -12.71
CA GLY A 378 20.76 -18.91 -14.00
C GLY A 378 19.51 -18.05 -14.18
N PHE A 379 18.80 -17.71 -13.09
CA PHE A 379 17.70 -16.74 -13.15
C PHE A 379 18.19 -15.33 -13.50
N LEU A 380 19.29 -14.87 -12.89
CA LEU A 380 19.88 -13.55 -13.20
C LEU A 380 20.54 -13.50 -14.59
N GLU A 381 21.09 -14.61 -15.06
CA GLU A 381 21.58 -14.77 -16.44
C GLU A 381 20.43 -14.67 -17.44
N ASN A 382 19.34 -15.42 -17.22
CA ASN A 382 18.12 -15.31 -18.03
C ASN A 382 17.60 -13.86 -18.08
N MET A 383 17.66 -13.11 -16.98
CA MET A 383 17.29 -11.69 -16.98
C MET A 383 18.23 -10.85 -17.85
N ALA A 384 19.54 -11.10 -17.76
CA ALA A 384 20.54 -10.40 -18.57
C ALA A 384 20.35 -10.67 -20.08
N ASP A 385 20.02 -11.91 -20.47
CA ASP A 385 19.75 -12.28 -21.87
C ASP A 385 18.57 -11.50 -22.47
N HIS A 386 17.58 -11.16 -21.63
CA HIS A 386 16.44 -10.34 -22.02
C HIS A 386 16.67 -8.84 -21.79
N ASN A 387 17.91 -8.40 -21.54
CA ASN A 387 18.28 -7.02 -21.21
C ASN A 387 17.50 -6.42 -20.02
N CYS A 388 17.14 -7.25 -19.05
CA CYS A 388 16.47 -6.83 -17.82
C CYS A 388 17.48 -6.73 -16.68
N THR A 389 17.61 -5.54 -16.08
CA THR A 389 18.46 -5.35 -14.89
C THR A 389 17.67 -5.67 -13.62
N PRO A 390 18.22 -6.49 -12.69
CA PRO A 390 17.56 -6.80 -11.43
C PRO A 390 17.53 -5.57 -10.51
N ASP A 391 16.43 -5.40 -9.77
CA ASP A 391 16.29 -4.36 -8.75
C ASP A 391 16.41 -4.93 -7.32
N VAL A 392 16.37 -4.07 -6.31
CA VAL A 392 16.44 -4.49 -4.90
C VAL A 392 15.30 -5.45 -4.53
N LYS A 393 14.15 -5.32 -5.19
CA LYS A 393 12.99 -6.19 -5.00
C LYS A 393 13.25 -7.59 -5.58
N THR A 394 13.90 -7.71 -6.73
CA THR A 394 14.34 -8.98 -7.30
C THR A 394 15.26 -9.70 -6.31
N PHE A 395 16.27 -9.01 -5.78
CA PHE A 395 17.18 -9.60 -4.79
C PHE A 395 16.49 -9.95 -3.46
N THR A 396 15.53 -9.15 -2.99
CA THR A 396 14.76 -9.45 -1.78
C THR A 396 13.89 -10.71 -1.96
N GLN A 397 13.29 -10.89 -3.14
CA GLN A 397 12.52 -12.10 -3.45
C GLN A 397 13.42 -13.32 -3.66
N LEU A 398 14.56 -13.17 -4.34
CA LEU A 398 15.56 -14.22 -4.45
C LEU A 398 16.07 -14.64 -3.06
N LEU A 399 16.32 -13.69 -2.17
CA LEU A 399 16.75 -13.97 -0.80
C LEU A 399 15.72 -14.81 -0.04
N ASP A 400 14.43 -14.62 -0.29
CA ASP A 400 13.37 -15.44 0.30
C ASP A 400 13.42 -16.88 -0.26
N SER A 401 13.68 -17.03 -1.56
CA SER A 401 13.66 -18.31 -2.28
C SER A 401 14.96 -19.12 -2.27
N VAL A 402 16.13 -18.53 -2.01
CA VAL A 402 17.40 -19.30 -1.94
C VAL A 402 17.45 -20.26 -0.73
N PRO A 403 18.30 -21.29 -0.73
CA PRO A 403 18.48 -22.13 0.45
C PRO A 403 18.81 -21.30 1.71
N PRO A 404 18.28 -21.64 2.90
CA PRO A 404 18.59 -20.96 4.15
C PRO A 404 19.98 -21.41 4.64
N THR A 405 21.04 -21.11 3.89
CA THR A 405 22.43 -21.33 4.28
C THR A 405 23.23 -20.03 4.25
N ARG A 406 24.24 -19.89 5.11
CA ARG A 406 25.12 -18.70 5.10
C ARG A 406 25.87 -18.56 3.77
N ALA A 407 26.22 -19.68 3.13
CA ALA A 407 26.88 -19.70 1.82
C ALA A 407 26.00 -19.10 0.72
N ALA A 408 24.76 -19.58 0.57
CA ALA A 408 23.83 -19.07 -0.44
C ALA A 408 23.48 -17.58 -0.23
N GLU A 409 23.32 -17.14 1.03
CA GLU A 409 23.14 -15.73 1.38
C GLU A 409 24.35 -14.88 0.99
N ALA A 410 25.57 -15.35 1.28
CA ALA A 410 26.81 -14.65 0.95
C ALA A 410 27.01 -14.54 -0.57
N ASP A 411 26.69 -15.59 -1.33
CA ASP A 411 26.74 -15.58 -2.78
C ASP A 411 25.78 -14.56 -3.38
N LEU A 412 24.54 -14.52 -2.87
CA LEU A 412 23.55 -13.54 -3.31
C LEU A 412 23.94 -12.10 -2.96
N LEU A 413 24.54 -11.87 -1.77
CA LEU A 413 25.09 -10.56 -1.38
C LEU A 413 26.25 -10.13 -2.29
N ARG A 414 27.13 -11.06 -2.68
CA ARG A 414 28.20 -10.78 -3.66
C ARG A 414 27.62 -10.42 -5.03
N ALA A 415 26.61 -11.15 -5.49
CA ALA A 415 25.92 -10.86 -6.74
C ALA A 415 25.21 -9.50 -6.72
N LEU A 416 24.57 -9.15 -5.60
CA LEU A 416 23.92 -7.84 -5.38
C LEU A 416 24.93 -6.69 -5.51
N LYS A 417 26.11 -6.83 -4.88
CA LYS A 417 27.21 -5.86 -4.99
C LYS A 417 27.78 -5.80 -6.41
N ALA A 418 27.99 -6.94 -7.06
CA ALA A 418 28.52 -7.02 -8.43
C ALA A 418 27.59 -6.37 -9.46
N LYS A 419 26.27 -6.44 -9.26
CA LYS A 419 25.27 -5.76 -10.11
C LYS A 419 25.03 -4.29 -9.74
N GLY A 420 25.71 -3.77 -8.71
CA GLY A 420 25.59 -2.37 -8.27
C GLY A 420 24.23 -2.02 -7.68
N VAL A 421 23.46 -3.01 -7.20
CA VAL A 421 22.15 -2.77 -6.58
C VAL A 421 22.35 -2.48 -5.11
N LYS A 422 21.84 -1.34 -4.62
CA LYS A 422 21.92 -0.99 -3.20
C LYS A 422 20.83 -1.71 -2.41
N PRO A 423 21.16 -2.42 -1.32
CA PRO A 423 20.17 -3.03 -0.46
C PRO A 423 19.40 -1.95 0.31
N ASP A 424 18.12 -2.20 0.58
CA ASP A 424 17.27 -1.36 1.41
C ASP A 424 17.01 -2.02 2.78
N VAL A 425 16.28 -1.32 3.65
CA VAL A 425 15.93 -1.82 4.99
C VAL A 425 15.12 -3.11 4.91
N ASP A 426 14.27 -3.26 3.89
CA ASP A 426 13.42 -4.44 3.70
C ASP A 426 14.23 -5.69 3.32
N PHE A 427 15.26 -5.53 2.48
CA PHE A 427 16.22 -6.58 2.16
C PHE A 427 16.93 -7.08 3.41
N PHE A 428 17.47 -6.18 4.25
CA PHE A 428 18.13 -6.57 5.50
C PHE A 428 17.16 -7.17 6.52
N ASN A 429 15.94 -6.66 6.63
CA ASN A 429 14.90 -7.25 7.48
C ASN A 429 14.58 -8.69 7.03
N MET A 430 14.55 -8.96 5.73
CA MET A 430 14.39 -10.31 5.20
C MET A 430 15.59 -11.20 5.53
N LEU A 431 16.83 -10.69 5.40
CA LEU A 431 18.05 -11.42 5.77
C LEU A 431 18.05 -11.80 7.25
N ILE A 432 17.75 -10.84 8.13
CA ILE A 432 17.64 -11.05 9.58
C ILE A 432 16.53 -12.06 9.87
N LYS A 433 15.39 -12.00 9.16
CA LYS A 433 14.30 -12.96 9.32
C LYS A 433 14.72 -14.37 8.97
N LYS A 434 15.39 -14.54 7.85
CA LYS A 434 15.88 -15.85 7.40
C LYS A 434 16.88 -16.43 8.39
N ARG A 435 17.82 -15.62 8.88
CA ARG A 435 18.78 -16.00 9.93
C ARG A 435 18.10 -16.30 11.27
N SER A 436 17.08 -15.52 11.65
CA SER A 436 16.32 -15.69 12.90
C SER A 436 15.53 -17.00 12.90
N CYS A 437 14.92 -17.37 11.77
CA CYS A 437 14.23 -18.66 11.62
C CYS A 437 15.16 -19.88 11.74
N ARG A 438 16.46 -19.71 11.53
CA ARG A 438 17.49 -20.74 11.79
C ARG A 438 18.05 -20.70 13.21
N PHE A 439 17.58 -19.77 14.03
CA PHE A 439 18.12 -19.51 15.36
C PHE A 439 19.61 -19.11 15.39
N ASP A 440 20.08 -18.43 14.35
CA ASP A 440 21.44 -17.93 14.20
C ASP A 440 21.56 -16.50 14.75
N TYR A 441 21.74 -16.36 16.08
CA TYR A 441 21.78 -15.05 16.76
C TYR A 441 22.93 -14.17 16.26
N GLU A 442 24.14 -14.75 16.19
CA GLU A 442 25.34 -14.05 15.71
C GLU A 442 25.17 -13.60 14.25
N GLY A 443 24.60 -14.45 13.40
CA GLY A 443 24.30 -14.07 12.02
C GLY A 443 23.29 -12.92 11.95
N CYS A 444 22.30 -12.87 12.84
CA CYS A 444 21.37 -11.74 12.89
C CYS A 444 22.06 -10.43 13.31
N LYS A 445 23.00 -10.51 14.28
CA LYS A 445 23.82 -9.38 14.72
C LYS A 445 24.77 -8.88 13.63
N GLU A 446 25.41 -9.78 12.88
CA GLU A 446 26.19 -9.45 11.68
C GLU A 446 25.34 -8.71 10.64
N ALA A 447 24.14 -9.22 10.33
CA ALA A 447 23.23 -8.58 9.37
C ALA A 447 22.72 -7.21 9.86
N LEU A 448 22.54 -7.04 11.17
CA LEU A 448 22.23 -5.75 11.78
C LEU A 448 23.40 -4.76 11.65
N ALA A 449 24.64 -5.22 11.85
CA ALA A 449 25.83 -4.41 11.65
C ALA A 449 25.97 -3.98 10.18
N MET A 450 25.73 -4.88 9.22
CA MET A 450 25.70 -4.56 7.79
C MET A 450 24.65 -3.48 7.47
N LEU A 451 23.45 -3.56 8.07
CA LEU A 451 22.40 -2.55 7.89
C LEU A 451 22.88 -1.16 8.37
N THR A 452 23.55 -1.10 9.51
CA THR A 452 24.09 0.16 10.06
C THR A 452 25.29 0.69 9.28
N ASP A 453 26.13 -0.19 8.74
CA ASP A 453 27.31 0.16 7.93
C ASP A 453 26.91 0.82 6.60
N GLU A 454 25.81 0.34 5.99
CA GLU A 454 25.18 0.97 4.82
C GLU A 454 24.45 2.29 5.15
N GLY A 455 24.51 2.75 6.42
CA GLY A 455 23.94 4.02 6.86
C GLY A 455 22.45 3.99 7.16
N TYR A 456 21.83 2.82 7.21
CA TYR A 456 20.41 2.68 7.57
C TYR A 456 20.21 2.59 9.09
N ARG A 457 19.03 2.99 9.54
CA ARG A 457 18.63 2.83 10.95
C ARG A 457 17.71 1.62 11.10
N PRO A 458 17.97 0.73 12.07
CA PRO A 458 17.02 -0.32 12.42
C PRO A 458 15.64 0.27 12.74
N ASN A 459 14.58 -0.44 12.38
CA ASN A 459 13.22 -0.07 12.71
C ASN A 459 12.56 -1.11 13.62
N LEU A 460 11.31 -0.87 14.02
CA LEU A 460 10.59 -1.78 14.91
C LEU A 460 10.46 -3.19 14.31
N VAL A 461 10.33 -3.30 12.99
CA VAL A 461 10.27 -4.59 12.29
C VAL A 461 11.60 -5.34 12.44
N THR A 462 12.74 -4.64 12.32
CA THR A 462 14.08 -5.23 12.53
C THR A 462 14.20 -5.88 13.90
N TYR A 463 13.83 -5.16 14.97
CA TYR A 463 13.89 -5.69 16.34
C TYR A 463 12.83 -6.76 16.62
N GLY A 464 11.64 -6.65 16.02
CA GLY A 464 10.62 -7.69 16.11
C GLY A 464 11.07 -9.01 15.50
N VAL A 465 11.77 -8.97 14.36
CA VAL A 465 12.33 -10.17 13.76
C VAL A 465 13.50 -10.72 14.59
N LEU A 466 14.40 -9.87 15.08
CA LEU A 466 15.51 -10.27 15.94
C LEU A 466 15.04 -10.91 17.27
N SER A 467 13.88 -10.49 17.77
CA SER A 467 13.32 -11.06 18.99
C SER A 467 12.95 -12.55 18.88
N ILE A 468 12.73 -13.05 17.65
CA ILE A 468 12.40 -14.45 17.37
C ILE A 468 13.59 -15.37 17.67
N VAL A 469 14.83 -14.88 17.58
CA VAL A 469 16.03 -15.71 17.83
C VAL A 469 16.46 -15.72 19.29
N CYS A 470 15.96 -14.81 20.13
CA CYS A 470 16.35 -14.68 21.54
C CYS A 470 15.88 -15.89 22.38
N LYS A 471 16.80 -16.77 22.76
CA LYS A 471 16.54 -17.98 23.57
C LYS A 471 16.64 -17.69 25.07
N ASN A 472 17.50 -16.74 25.42
CA ASN A 472 17.88 -16.46 26.79
C ASN A 472 17.54 -15.01 27.20
N GLN A 473 17.45 -14.79 28.51
CA GLN A 473 17.21 -13.47 29.09
C GLN A 473 18.29 -12.44 28.71
N GLU A 474 19.55 -12.87 28.61
CA GLU A 474 20.69 -11.97 28.32
C GLU A 474 20.63 -11.43 26.89
N GLU A 475 20.34 -12.31 25.92
CA GLU A 475 20.11 -11.93 24.51
C GLU A 475 18.94 -10.95 24.41
N ALA A 476 17.83 -11.25 25.10
CA ALA A 476 16.67 -10.37 25.14
C ALA A 476 17.01 -8.99 25.72
N LEU A 477 17.78 -8.94 26.81
CA LEU A 477 18.25 -7.68 27.42
C LEU A 477 19.13 -6.87 26.47
N SER A 478 20.02 -7.52 25.72
CA SER A 478 20.84 -6.84 24.70
C SER A 478 19.97 -6.22 23.62
N VAL A 479 18.97 -6.96 23.12
CA VAL A 479 18.03 -6.44 22.11
C VAL A 479 17.18 -5.29 22.65
N ILE A 480 16.69 -5.40 23.89
CA ILE A 480 15.95 -4.34 24.57
C ILE A 480 16.81 -3.08 24.71
N HIS A 481 18.07 -3.24 25.11
CA HIS A 481 18.98 -2.13 25.28
C HIS A 481 19.25 -1.41 23.95
N GLU A 482 19.57 -2.15 22.89
CA GLU A 482 19.79 -1.59 21.55
C GLU A 482 18.56 -0.89 21.00
N MET A 483 17.38 -1.46 21.21
CA MET A 483 16.12 -0.84 20.82
C MET A 483 15.85 0.47 21.60
N SER A 484 16.21 0.51 22.88
CA SER A 484 16.10 1.72 23.71
C SER A 484 17.08 2.81 23.26
N GLN A 485 18.31 2.44 22.88
CA GLN A 485 19.30 3.36 22.31
C GLN A 485 18.86 3.93 20.96
N ALA A 486 18.15 3.12 20.17
CA ALA A 486 17.54 3.53 18.92
C ALA A 486 16.25 4.35 19.09
N ASN A 487 15.87 4.72 20.33
CA ASN A 487 14.69 5.51 20.68
C ASN A 487 13.33 4.88 20.29
N TYR A 488 13.25 3.55 20.24
CA TYR A 488 11.98 2.84 20.05
C TYR A 488 11.40 2.37 21.38
N ARG A 489 10.06 2.44 21.49
CA ARG A 489 9.32 1.86 22.62
C ARG A 489 9.13 0.37 22.38
N MET A 490 9.25 -0.42 23.45
CA MET A 490 8.90 -1.84 23.42
C MET A 490 7.42 -2.03 23.11
N ASN A 491 7.12 -2.99 22.24
CA ASN A 491 5.76 -3.33 21.87
C ASN A 491 5.42 -4.77 22.24
N ILE A 492 4.13 -5.05 22.46
CA ILE A 492 3.62 -6.34 22.93
C ILE A 492 3.87 -7.47 21.93
N GLU A 493 3.94 -7.17 20.62
CA GLU A 493 4.25 -8.18 19.60
C GLU A 493 5.69 -8.68 19.72
N ILE A 494 6.65 -7.81 20.06
CA ILE A 494 8.06 -8.17 20.27
C ILE A 494 8.18 -9.03 21.54
N LEU A 495 7.56 -8.59 22.64
CA LEU A 495 7.49 -9.38 23.88
C LEU A 495 6.79 -10.72 23.65
N GLY A 496 5.74 -10.76 22.82
CA GLY A 496 5.03 -11.99 22.45
C GLY A 496 5.89 -12.96 21.64
N ALA A 497 6.75 -12.46 20.75
CA ALA A 497 7.72 -13.28 20.02
C ALA A 497 8.77 -13.87 20.98
N MET A 498 9.35 -13.04 21.87
CA MET A 498 10.26 -13.46 22.93
C MET A 498 9.64 -14.51 23.86
N LEU A 499 8.39 -14.29 24.28
CA LEU A 499 7.65 -15.21 25.15
C LEU A 499 7.47 -16.57 24.48
N THR A 500 7.19 -16.59 23.18
CA THR A 500 6.99 -17.83 22.43
C THR A 500 8.25 -18.71 22.51
N GLN A 501 9.42 -18.09 22.37
CA GLN A 501 10.69 -18.79 22.51
C GLN A 501 10.98 -19.22 23.95
N ALA A 502 10.71 -18.35 24.92
CA ALA A 502 10.86 -18.65 26.34
C ALA A 502 10.01 -19.87 26.75
N CYS A 503 8.76 -19.93 26.29
CA CYS A 503 7.84 -21.05 26.50
C CYS A 503 8.30 -22.33 25.79
N TYR A 504 8.84 -22.23 24.57
CA TYR A 504 9.35 -23.38 23.83
C TYR A 504 10.54 -24.05 24.57
N HIS A 505 11.45 -23.24 25.09
CA HIS A 505 12.61 -23.72 25.86
C HIS A 505 12.32 -24.01 27.35
N ASN A 506 11.08 -23.82 27.82
CA ASN A 506 10.69 -23.91 29.23
C ASN A 506 11.56 -23.05 30.16
N ASN A 507 12.01 -21.88 29.69
CA ASN A 507 12.89 -20.99 30.46
C ASN A 507 12.05 -20.09 31.39
N PHE A 508 11.71 -20.61 32.58
CA PHE A 508 10.89 -19.88 33.56
C PHE A 508 11.49 -18.53 33.98
N LYS A 509 12.82 -18.40 34.08
CA LYS A 509 13.48 -17.14 34.45
C LYS A 509 13.22 -16.07 33.39
N TYR A 510 13.31 -16.46 32.12
CA TYR A 510 13.04 -15.58 31.00
C TYR A 510 11.55 -15.19 30.92
N ILE A 511 10.63 -16.14 31.14
CA ILE A 511 9.19 -15.85 31.17
C ILE A 511 8.83 -14.86 32.27
N LEU A 512 9.35 -15.06 33.49
CA LEU A 512 9.15 -14.16 34.62
C LEU A 512 9.67 -12.75 34.31
N PHE A 513 10.87 -12.66 33.72
CA PHE A 513 11.44 -11.39 33.27
C PHE A 513 10.54 -10.67 32.27
N LEU A 514 9.96 -11.38 31.30
CA LEU A 514 9.05 -10.79 30.31
C LEU A 514 7.76 -10.28 30.96
N MET A 515 7.20 -11.01 31.93
CA MET A 515 6.02 -10.57 32.69
C MET A 515 6.31 -9.31 33.50
N GLU A 516 7.46 -9.25 34.16
CA GLU A 516 7.90 -8.04 34.88
C GLU A 516 8.12 -6.86 33.93
N THR A 517 8.68 -7.11 32.75
CA THR A 517 8.89 -6.08 31.72
C THR A 517 7.56 -5.49 31.23
N CYS A 518 6.49 -6.29 31.11
CA CYS A 518 5.16 -5.78 30.79
C CYS A 518 4.68 -4.75 31.82
N LEU A 519 4.92 -5.00 33.11
CA LEU A 519 4.53 -4.09 34.19
C LEU A 519 5.41 -2.85 34.25
N SER A 520 6.73 -3.01 34.13
CA SER A 520 7.67 -1.88 34.24
C SER A 520 7.50 -0.87 33.11
N GLU A 521 7.18 -1.32 31.90
CA GLU A 521 6.98 -0.48 30.72
C GLU A 521 5.50 -0.04 30.53
N GLY A 522 4.60 -0.49 31.40
CA GLY A 522 3.16 -0.23 31.30
C GLY A 522 2.57 -0.72 29.97
N ILE A 523 2.98 -1.90 29.52
CA ILE A 523 2.52 -2.50 28.26
C ILE A 523 1.42 -3.51 28.59
N GLN A 524 0.23 -3.24 28.07
CA GLN A 524 -0.92 -4.11 28.27
C GLN A 524 -0.76 -5.43 27.47
N PRO A 525 -0.85 -6.61 28.12
CA PRO A 525 -0.75 -7.88 27.43
C PRO A 525 -1.89 -8.11 26.42
N SER A 526 -1.53 -8.57 25.22
CA SER A 526 -2.53 -8.94 24.22
C SER A 526 -3.22 -10.25 24.58
N THR A 527 -4.42 -10.48 24.03
CA THR A 527 -5.14 -11.76 24.17
C THR A 527 -4.28 -12.97 23.77
N LYS A 528 -3.51 -12.85 22.69
CA LYS A 528 -2.57 -13.89 22.22
C LYS A 528 -1.42 -14.13 23.20
N PHE A 529 -0.92 -13.08 23.83
CA PHE A 529 0.14 -13.17 24.85
C PHE A 529 -0.37 -13.94 26.08
N MET A 530 -1.56 -13.59 26.55
CA MET A 530 -2.21 -14.26 27.68
C MET A 530 -2.54 -15.73 27.39
N GLN A 531 -3.07 -16.03 26.19
CA GLN A 531 -3.35 -17.40 25.75
C GLN A 531 -2.08 -18.27 25.80
N LYS A 532 -0.95 -17.75 25.30
CA LYS A 532 0.33 -18.49 25.32
C LYS A 532 0.85 -18.75 26.73
N LEU A 533 0.71 -17.79 27.65
CA LEU A 533 1.08 -18.00 29.06
C LEU A 533 0.20 -19.07 29.72
N GLU A 534 -1.10 -19.06 29.46
CA GLU A 534 -2.03 -20.04 30.03
C GLU A 534 -1.81 -21.44 29.42
N GLU A 535 -1.54 -21.54 28.12
CA GLU A 535 -1.11 -22.79 27.46
C GLU A 535 0.17 -23.34 28.09
N PHE A 536 1.17 -22.49 28.27
CA PHE A 536 2.41 -22.86 28.94
C PHE A 536 2.15 -23.34 30.37
N ARG A 537 1.33 -22.61 31.14
CA ARG A 537 0.93 -22.99 32.51
C ARG A 537 0.27 -24.37 32.56
N LYS A 538 -0.69 -24.65 31.66
CA LYS A 538 -1.35 -25.95 31.56
C LYS A 538 -0.35 -27.06 31.22
N LYS A 539 0.52 -26.82 30.23
CA LYS A 539 1.59 -27.74 29.84
C LYS A 539 2.54 -28.02 31.01
N SER A 540 3.00 -26.99 31.73
CA SER A 540 3.88 -27.15 32.89
C SER A 540 3.20 -27.87 34.05
N LYS A 541 1.89 -27.66 34.27
CA LYS A 541 1.11 -28.39 35.27
C LYS A 541 1.04 -29.88 34.95
N TYR A 542 0.80 -30.24 33.68
CA TYR A 542 0.78 -31.62 33.22
C TYR A 542 2.15 -32.28 33.43
N ILE A 543 3.22 -31.65 32.94
CA ILE A 543 4.60 -32.14 33.10
C ILE A 543 4.98 -32.32 34.57
N SER A 544 4.54 -31.42 35.46
CA SER A 544 4.82 -31.55 36.90
C SER A 544 4.05 -32.69 37.58
N ASN A 545 2.91 -33.13 37.04
CA ASN A 545 2.09 -34.20 37.61
C ASN A 545 2.48 -35.59 37.07
N ASP A 546 3.09 -35.63 35.89
CA ASP A 546 3.58 -36.84 35.25
C ASP A 546 4.91 -37.30 35.87
N LYS A 547 4.83 -38.32 36.73
CA LYS A 547 5.99 -38.88 37.45
C LYS A 547 6.95 -39.68 36.54
N GLU A 548 6.52 -40.05 35.33
CA GLU A 548 7.35 -40.77 34.36
C GLU A 548 8.20 -39.84 33.50
N ASN A 549 7.79 -38.57 33.34
CA ASN A 549 8.51 -37.60 32.52
C ASN A 549 9.89 -37.20 33.13
N PRO A 550 11.01 -37.30 32.37
CA PRO A 550 12.34 -36.90 32.84
C PRO A 550 12.43 -35.45 33.33
N LEU A 551 11.64 -34.53 32.75
CA LEU A 551 11.61 -33.11 33.16
C LEU A 551 10.93 -32.89 34.51
N SER A 552 10.02 -33.78 34.95
CA SER A 552 9.34 -33.65 36.24
C SER A 552 10.25 -33.98 37.42
N LYS A 553 11.27 -34.82 37.19
CA LYS A 553 12.32 -35.18 38.14
C LYS A 553 13.42 -34.11 38.27
N SER A 554 13.44 -33.14 37.36
CA SER A 554 14.42 -32.05 37.40
C SER A 554 14.09 -31.03 38.49
N THR A 555 15.00 -30.87 39.45
CA THR A 555 14.85 -29.92 40.56
C THR A 555 14.79 -28.46 40.10
N THR A 556 15.45 -28.11 38.99
CA THR A 556 15.42 -26.76 38.42
C THR A 556 14.05 -26.44 37.80
N PHE A 557 13.46 -27.40 37.09
CA PHE A 557 12.12 -27.27 36.51
C PHE A 557 11.06 -27.08 37.59
N GLN A 558 11.09 -27.90 38.64
CA GLN A 558 10.07 -27.86 39.69
C GLN A 558 10.16 -26.59 40.56
N LYS A 559 11.38 -26.09 40.81
CA LYS A 559 11.58 -24.77 41.44
C LYS A 559 11.07 -23.63 40.55
N GLY A 560 11.43 -23.63 39.27
CA GLY A 560 10.98 -22.64 38.30
C GLY A 560 9.47 -22.59 38.13
N TYR A 561 8.82 -23.75 38.04
CA TYR A 561 7.37 -23.85 37.95
C TYR A 561 6.65 -23.33 39.20
N LYS A 562 7.16 -23.63 40.40
CA LYS A 562 6.60 -23.09 41.66
C LYS A 562 6.67 -21.56 41.69
N MET A 563 7.82 -20.98 41.32
CA MET A 563 7.99 -19.53 41.24
C MET A 563 7.06 -18.90 40.21
N PHE A 564 6.99 -19.48 39.01
CA PHE A 564 6.09 -19.02 37.95
C PHE A 564 4.62 -19.09 38.37
N LYS A 565 4.18 -20.21 38.97
CA LYS A 565 2.79 -20.38 39.42
C LYS A 565 2.39 -19.36 40.48
N GLY A 566 3.29 -19.04 41.41
CA GLY A 566 3.06 -18.02 42.43
C GLY A 566 2.92 -16.64 41.80
N ARG A 567 3.96 -16.21 41.08
CA ARG A 567 4.02 -14.87 40.48
C ARG A 567 2.96 -14.64 39.43
N TYR A 568 2.60 -15.65 38.63
CA TYR A 568 1.54 -15.52 37.61
C TYR A 568 0.19 -15.17 38.20
N LYS A 569 -0.16 -15.71 39.37
CA LYS A 569 -1.42 -15.37 40.02
C LYS A 569 -1.45 -13.90 40.44
N GLU A 570 -0.38 -13.46 41.11
CA GLU A 570 -0.21 -12.06 41.54
C GLU A 570 -0.19 -11.11 40.33
N TRP A 571 0.49 -11.50 39.26
CA TRP A 571 0.62 -10.72 38.04
C TRP A 571 -0.72 -10.53 37.32
N CYS A 572 -1.57 -11.55 37.28
CA CYS A 572 -2.93 -11.43 36.74
C CYS A 572 -3.80 -10.46 37.55
N ASP A 573 -3.59 -10.38 38.87
CA ASP A 573 -4.32 -9.46 39.74
C ASP A 573 -3.79 -8.00 39.61
N GLU A 574 -2.52 -7.82 39.25
CA GLU A 574 -1.86 -6.51 39.03
C GLU A 574 -2.19 -5.88 37.67
N ILE A 575 -2.56 -6.69 36.66
CA ILE A 575 -2.95 -6.17 35.34
C ILE A 575 -4.38 -5.65 35.41
N THR A 576 -4.51 -4.33 35.50
CA THR A 576 -5.78 -3.65 35.25
C THR A 576 -6.03 -3.66 33.74
N VAL A 577 -6.98 -4.48 33.29
CA VAL A 577 -7.54 -4.43 31.93
C VAL A 577 -8.46 -3.21 31.86
N GLU A 578 -7.89 -2.01 31.92
CA GLU A 578 -8.63 -0.81 31.54
C GLU A 578 -8.65 -0.77 30.01
N GLU A 579 -9.83 -0.92 29.43
CA GLU A 579 -10.11 -0.62 28.02
C GLU A 579 -9.99 0.91 27.78
N GLU A 580 -8.86 1.52 28.12
CA GLU A 580 -8.54 2.80 27.50
C GLU A 580 -8.20 2.52 26.04
N GLN A 581 -9.05 3.02 25.16
CA GLN A 581 -8.92 2.92 23.72
C GLN A 581 -7.75 3.80 23.24
N VAL A 582 -6.54 3.43 23.64
CA VAL A 582 -5.28 3.99 23.16
C VAL A 582 -5.25 3.74 21.66
N HIS A 583 -5.20 4.81 20.88
CA HIS A 583 -5.27 4.75 19.42
C HIS A 583 -4.20 3.77 18.91
N PRO A 584 -4.51 2.78 18.04
CA PRO A 584 -3.65 1.63 17.72
C PRO A 584 -2.22 1.96 17.26
N TRP A 585 -1.99 3.19 16.83
CA TRP A 585 -0.73 3.71 16.31
C TRP A 585 0.17 4.38 17.37
N GLN A 586 -0.35 4.68 18.58
CA GLN A 586 0.43 5.33 19.65
C GLN A 586 1.54 4.43 20.19
N GLN A 587 1.35 3.10 20.18
CA GLN A 587 2.38 2.11 20.56
C GLN A 587 3.55 2.02 19.55
N TYR A 588 3.36 2.54 18.33
CA TYR A 588 4.36 2.53 17.25
C TYR A 588 5.11 3.85 17.09
N ARG A 589 4.87 4.83 17.99
CA ARG A 589 5.42 6.18 17.89
C ARG A 589 6.88 6.22 18.35
N GLN A 590 7.75 6.91 17.60
CA GLN A 590 9.10 7.27 18.04
C GLN A 590 9.02 8.25 19.22
N ARG A 591 9.96 8.15 20.18
CA ARG A 591 10.01 9.06 21.34
C ARG A 591 10.12 10.53 20.88
N THR A 592 9.33 11.42 21.47
CA THR A 592 9.45 12.88 21.29
C THR A 592 10.19 13.52 22.47
N ASP A 593 10.80 14.70 22.28
CA ASP A 593 11.52 15.43 23.35
C ASP A 593 10.64 15.79 24.56
N THR A 594 9.32 15.85 24.39
CA THR A 594 8.34 16.03 25.46
C THR A 594 8.15 14.77 26.31
N ASP A 595 8.27 13.58 25.72
CA ASP A 595 8.18 12.31 26.44
C ASP A 595 9.40 12.11 27.37
N LEU A 596 10.57 12.63 26.95
CA LEU A 596 11.81 12.62 27.75
C LEU A 596 11.72 13.49 29.01
N ARG A 597 10.91 14.55 29.01
CA ARG A 597 10.71 15.42 30.19
C ARG A 597 9.81 14.78 31.23
N HIS A 598 8.77 14.07 30.79
CA HIS A 598 7.84 13.39 31.69
C HIS A 598 8.50 12.21 32.43
N TYR A 599 9.49 11.56 31.82
CA TYR A 599 10.33 10.57 32.49
C TYR A 599 11.35 11.19 33.44
N LYS A 600 11.99 12.31 33.09
CA LYS A 600 12.88 13.04 34.02
C LYS A 600 12.15 13.52 35.28
N GLU A 601 10.87 13.88 35.18
CA GLU A 601 10.04 14.25 36.33
C GLU A 601 9.60 13.05 37.18
N LYS A 602 9.40 11.86 36.58
CA LYS A 602 9.20 10.60 37.33
C LYS A 602 10.48 10.14 38.02
N ASP A 603 11.64 10.20 37.35
CA ASP A 603 12.96 9.91 37.93
C ASP A 603 13.33 10.86 39.10
N ALA A 604 12.80 12.09 39.10
CA ALA A 604 12.98 13.02 40.21
C ALA A 604 12.13 12.67 41.45
N LYS A 605 10.99 11.99 41.28
CA LYS A 605 10.09 11.58 42.39
C LYS A 605 10.34 10.15 42.87
N THR A 606 10.86 9.25 42.04
CA THR A 606 11.41 7.96 42.47
C THR A 606 12.92 8.07 42.51
N ARG A 607 13.49 8.38 43.69
CA ARG A 607 14.92 8.12 43.96
C ARG A 607 15.19 6.65 43.70
N PHE A 608 15.64 6.34 42.49
CA PHE A 608 16.23 5.06 42.11
C PHE A 608 17.37 4.77 43.08
N LYS A 609 17.20 3.78 43.95
CA LYS A 609 18.35 3.04 44.46
C LYS A 609 18.84 2.21 43.27
N PRO A 610 20.13 2.30 42.88
CA PRO A 610 20.66 1.40 41.88
C PRO A 610 20.42 -0.02 42.36
N VAL A 611 19.84 -0.87 41.52
CA VAL A 611 19.76 -2.31 41.79
C VAL A 611 21.20 -2.78 41.93
N HIS A 612 21.61 -2.98 43.17
CA HIS A 612 22.90 -3.53 43.52
C HIS A 612 23.08 -4.85 42.76
N THR A 613 24.06 -4.87 41.87
CA THR A 613 24.66 -6.05 41.21
C THR A 613 25.33 -7.02 42.21
N SER A 614 25.02 -6.95 43.51
CA SER A 614 25.67 -7.73 44.56
C SER A 614 24.93 -9.01 44.98
N LEU A 615 23.75 -9.31 44.44
CA LEU A 615 23.02 -10.55 44.78
C LEU A 615 23.37 -11.78 43.92
N TYR A 616 24.32 -11.67 43.00
CA TYR A 616 24.82 -12.80 42.19
C TYR A 616 26.36 -12.95 42.20
N ARG A 617 27.04 -12.62 43.30
CA ARG A 617 28.40 -13.16 43.52
C ARG A 617 28.30 -14.58 44.07
N GLN A 618 28.65 -15.54 43.22
CA GLN A 618 28.97 -16.91 43.61
C GLN A 618 29.90 -16.90 44.83
N LYS A 619 29.55 -17.63 45.89
CA LYS A 619 30.51 -18.04 46.92
C LYS A 619 31.42 -19.12 46.31
N THR A 620 32.51 -18.72 45.68
CA THR A 620 33.68 -19.59 45.51
C THR A 620 34.36 -19.72 46.86
N SER A 621 34.16 -20.85 47.52
CA SER A 621 34.91 -21.24 48.71
C SER A 621 36.31 -21.70 48.30
N ILE A 622 37.26 -20.76 48.26
CA ILE A 622 38.69 -21.11 48.33
C ILE A 622 39.06 -21.11 49.81
N ARG A 623 39.09 -22.29 50.44
CA ARG A 623 39.77 -22.48 51.72
C ARG A 623 41.21 -22.84 51.41
N ASN A 624 42.09 -21.88 51.66
CA ASN A 624 43.54 -22.05 51.66
C ASN A 624 43.96 -23.21 52.55
N VAL A 625 44.74 -24.11 51.95
CA VAL A 625 45.59 -25.08 52.61
C VAL A 625 46.55 -24.32 53.53
N ARG A 626 46.51 -24.62 54.83
CA ARG A 626 47.57 -24.25 55.77
C ARG A 626 48.79 -25.10 55.45
N THR A 627 49.85 -24.48 54.93
CA THR A 627 51.19 -25.04 54.96
C THR A 627 51.71 -24.99 56.40
N ARG A 628 51.93 -26.17 56.98
CA ARG A 628 52.84 -26.39 58.11
C ARG A 628 54.16 -26.90 57.53
N LYS A 629 55.16 -26.02 57.46
CA LYS A 629 56.54 -26.20 57.92
C LYS A 629 57.36 -25.01 57.44
#